data_AF-A0A3D0C6N4-F1
#
_entry.id   AF-A0A3D0C6N4-F1
#
_cell.length_a   1.000
_cell.length_b   1.000
_cell.length_c   1.000
_cell.angle_alpha   90.00
_cell.angle_beta   90.00
_cell.angle_gamma   90.00
#
_symmetry.space_group_name_H-M   'P 1'
#
loop_
_entity.id
_entity.type
_entity.pdbx_description
1 polymer ?
#
loop_
_entity_poly.entity_id
_entity_poly.type
_entity_poly.pdbx_seq_one_letter_code
_entity_poly.pdbx_strand_id
1 'polypeptide(L)'
;KATETITRIGTFNLVSANGYLTYNDEVSQVQPLPKQPAGYITETASNFSGLTSGYAAVYVDPSRGGILSLETRKKTLEEFFHEGKEVGYA
;
A
#
# COMPACT_ATOMS: atom_id res chain seq x y z
N LYS A 1 -11.27 20.41 -4.66
CA LYS A 1 -10.80 19.47 -3.61
C LYS A 1 -11.72 18.25 -3.64
N ALA A 2 -11.17 17.05 -3.75
CA ALA A 2 -11.95 15.82 -3.59
C ALA A 2 -11.99 15.43 -2.12
N THR A 3 -13.11 14.90 -1.65
CA THR A 3 -13.26 14.35 -0.30
C THR A 3 -13.09 12.84 -0.38
N GLU A 4 -12.24 12.27 0.47
CA GLU A 4 -11.99 10.83 0.54
C GLU A 4 -12.26 10.34 1.96
N THR A 5 -12.85 9.15 2.08
CA THR A 5 -13.07 8.48 3.37
C THR A 5 -11.86 7.61 3.68
N ILE A 6 -11.30 7.79 4.87
CA ILE A 6 -10.11 7.08 5.33
C ILE A 6 -10.44 6.36 6.63
N THR A 7 -10.06 5.08 6.70
CA THR A 7 -10.14 4.28 7.92
C THR A 7 -8.78 4.27 8.61
N ARG A 8 -8.75 4.73 9.86
CA ARG A 8 -7.57 4.64 10.72
C ARG A 8 -7.65 3.38 11.59
N ILE A 9 -6.67 2.49 11.42
CA ILE A 9 -6.53 1.28 12.22
C ILE A 9 -5.54 1.57 13.35
N GLY A 10 -6.05 2.08 14.47
CA GLY A 10 -5.24 2.41 15.65
C GLY A 10 -4.03 3.29 15.33
N THR A 11 -2.85 2.85 15.75
CA THR A 11 -1.57 3.49 15.40
C THR A 11 -0.85 2.84 14.23
N PHE A 12 -1.48 1.87 13.56
CA PHE A 12 -0.81 0.99 12.61
C PHE A 12 -0.89 1.51 11.19
N ASN A 13 -2.11 1.60 10.65
CA ASN A 13 -2.34 1.88 9.24
C ASN A 13 -3.40 2.97 9.03
N LEU A 14 -3.28 3.65 7.90
CA LEU A 14 -4.32 4.43 7.27
C LEU A 14 -4.69 3.72 5.96
N VAL A 15 -5.98 3.47 5.74
CA VAL A 15 -6.47 2.71 4.59
C VAL A 15 -7.62 3.46 3.93
N SER A 16 -7.65 3.47 2.60
CA SER A 16 -8.79 3.92 1.81
C SER A 16 -9.11 2.92 0.69
N ALA A 17 -10.14 3.22 -0.10
CA ALA A 17 -10.50 2.42 -1.29
C ALA A 17 -9.34 2.25 -2.28
N ASN A 18 -8.37 3.18 -2.26
CA ASN A 18 -7.20 3.22 -3.13
C ASN A 18 -5.96 2.51 -2.55
N GLY A 19 -6.07 1.92 -1.35
CA GLY A 19 -4.99 1.18 -0.69
C GLY A 19 -4.48 1.84 0.58
N TYR A 20 -3.18 1.69 0.83
CA TYR A 20 -2.55 2.15 2.07
C TYR A 20 -2.03 3.59 1.93
N LEU A 21 -2.20 4.35 3.01
CA LEU A 21 -1.82 5.74 3.14
C LEU A 21 -0.79 5.88 4.27
N THR A 22 -0.06 6.99 4.25
CA THR A 22 0.82 7.40 5.35
C THR A 22 0.49 8.82 5.79
N TYR A 23 0.84 9.14 7.04
CA TYR A 23 0.72 10.48 7.59
C TYR A 23 2.10 11.11 7.68
N ASN A 24 2.29 12.25 7.02
CA ASN A 24 3.48 13.06 7.16
C ASN A 24 3.30 14.05 8.31
N ASP A 25 4.00 13.80 9.42
CA ASP A 25 3.97 14.63 10.62
C ASP A 25 4.55 16.05 10.38
N GLU A 26 5.50 16.23 9.45
CA GLU A 26 6.17 17.51 9.18
C GLU A 26 5.22 18.54 8.54
N VAL A 27 4.38 18.09 7.60
CA VAL A 27 3.41 18.95 6.90
C VAL A 27 1.97 18.72 7.37
N SER A 28 1.76 17.81 8.34
CA SER A 28 0.46 17.43 8.88
C SER A 28 -0.56 17.01 7.81
N GLN A 29 -0.15 16.12 6.89
CA GLN A 29 -0.98 15.66 5.78
C GLN A 29 -1.01 14.14 5.66
N VAL A 30 -2.18 13.61 5.30
CA VAL A 30 -2.30 12.24 4.81
C VAL A 30 -1.96 12.22 3.32
N GLN A 31 -1.14 11.26 2.92
CA GLN A 31 -0.71 11.10 1.53
C GLN A 31 -0.65 9.61 1.17
N PRO A 32 -0.78 9.26 -0.12
CA PRO A 32 -0.51 7.91 -0.60
C PRO A 32 0.91 7.46 -0.26
N LEU A 33 1.10 6.15 -0.06
CA LEU A 33 2.46 5.61 -0.05
C LEU A 33 3.13 5.89 -1.41
N PRO A 34 4.45 6.19 -1.43
CA PRO A 34 5.18 6.44 -2.69
C PRO A 34 5.04 5.32 -3.73
N LYS A 35 4.87 4.08 -3.26
CA LYS A 35 4.47 2.91 -4.05
C LYS A 35 3.54 2.08 -3.18
N GLN A 36 2.54 1.43 -3.79
CA GLN A 36 1.66 0.52 -3.09
C GLN A 36 2.29 -0.89 -2.98
N PRO A 37 2.02 -1.64 -1.91
CA PRO A 37 2.50 -3.02 -1.79
C PRO A 37 1.91 -3.91 -2.89
N ALA A 38 2.34 -5.17 -2.95
CA ALA A 38 1.89 -6.11 -3.97
C ALA A 38 0.35 -6.19 -4.06
N GLY A 39 -0.17 -6.49 -5.26
CA GLY A 39 -1.61 -6.47 -5.56
C GLY A 39 -2.48 -7.24 -4.57
N TYR A 40 -2.03 -8.43 -4.14
CA TYR A 40 -2.77 -9.23 -3.16
C TYR A 40 -2.85 -8.58 -1.76
N ILE A 41 -1.95 -7.65 -1.44
CA ILE A 41 -1.98 -6.86 -0.19
C ILE A 41 -2.91 -5.66 -0.36
N THR A 42 -2.82 -4.93 -1.47
CA THR A 42 -3.68 -3.77 -1.74
C THR A 42 -5.14 -4.15 -1.95
N GLU A 43 -5.40 -5.32 -2.54
CA GLU A 43 -6.75 -5.86 -2.72
C GLU A 43 -7.44 -6.09 -1.38
N THR A 44 -6.73 -6.59 -0.36
CA THR A 44 -7.32 -6.73 0.99
C THR A 44 -7.71 -5.39 1.60
N ALA A 45 -6.92 -4.33 1.36
CA ALA A 45 -7.24 -2.98 1.81
C ALA A 45 -8.48 -2.43 1.10
N SER A 46 -8.57 -2.59 -0.22
CA SER A 46 -9.74 -2.14 -1.00
C SER A 46 -11.01 -2.88 -0.57
N ASN A 47 -10.93 -4.21 -0.40
CA ASN A 47 -12.03 -5.04 0.09
C ASN A 47 -12.47 -4.64 1.50
N PHE A 48 -11.51 -4.38 2.41
CA PHE A 48 -11.80 -3.93 3.77
C PHE A 48 -12.48 -2.55 3.77
N SER A 49 -12.00 -1.60 2.96
CA SER A 49 -12.59 -0.26 2.85
C SER A 49 -13.99 -0.24 2.23
N GLY A 50 -14.32 -1.21 1.37
CA GLY A 50 -15.65 -1.36 0.78
C GLY A 50 -16.66 -2.13 1.63
N LEU A 51 -16.24 -2.71 2.75
CA LEU A 51 -17.08 -3.59 3.56
C LEU A 51 -18.10 -2.81 4.38
N THR A 52 -19.38 -3.14 4.25
CA THR A 52 -20.47 -2.51 5.01
C THR A 52 -20.93 -3.35 6.22
N SER A 53 -20.65 -4.64 6.23
CA SER A 53 -20.99 -5.58 7.31
C SER A 53 -20.10 -6.82 7.28
N GLY A 54 -19.99 -7.54 8.39
CA GLY A 54 -19.14 -8.73 8.50
C GLY A 54 -17.68 -8.40 8.79
N TYR A 55 -16.76 -9.25 8.32
CA TYR A 55 -15.33 -9.14 8.56
C TYR A 55 -14.53 -9.31 7.27
N ALA A 56 -13.44 -8.57 7.13
CA ALA A 56 -12.45 -8.75 6.07
C ALA A 56 -11.04 -8.76 6.67
N ALA A 57 -10.16 -9.55 6.07
CA ALA A 57 -8.75 -9.55 6.42
C ALA A 57 -8.10 -8.25 5.94
N VAL A 58 -7.14 -7.73 6.72
CA VAL A 58 -6.34 -6.57 6.36
C VAL A 58 -4.94 -6.75 6.95
N TYR A 59 -3.90 -6.34 6.20
CA TYR A 59 -2.54 -6.36 6.72
C TYR A 59 -2.35 -5.16 7.65
N VAL A 60 -1.66 -5.39 8.77
CA VAL A 60 -1.39 -4.39 9.81
C VAL A 60 0.12 -4.17 9.89
N ASP A 61 0.57 -2.91 9.84
CA ASP A 61 1.99 -2.56 9.94
C ASP A 61 2.30 -1.88 11.30
N PRO A 62 2.99 -2.55 12.23
CA PRO A 62 3.44 -1.97 13.51
C PRO A 62 4.36 -0.75 13.37
N SER A 63 5.01 -0.58 12.22
CA SER A 63 5.98 0.47 11.98
C SER A 63 5.39 1.75 11.38
N ARG A 64 4.05 1.91 11.41
CA ARG A 64 3.34 3.07 10.86
C ARG A 64 3.54 3.23 9.34
N GLY A 65 3.54 2.11 8.61
CA GLY A 65 3.73 2.07 7.16
C GLY A 65 5.18 1.90 6.70
N GLY A 66 6.15 1.80 7.61
CA GLY A 66 7.55 1.55 7.29
C GLY A 66 7.79 0.20 6.60
N ILE A 67 7.19 -0.88 7.07
CA ILE A 67 7.32 -2.22 6.48
C ILE A 67 6.60 -2.25 5.13
N LEU A 68 5.39 -1.68 5.04
CA LEU A 68 4.70 -1.55 3.76
C LEU A 68 5.53 -0.75 2.74
N SER A 69 6.25 0.28 3.20
CA SER A 69 7.18 1.04 2.35
C SER A 69 8.45 0.28 1.95
N LEU A 70 8.84 -0.75 2.70
CA LEU A 70 9.95 -1.64 2.34
C LEU A 70 9.50 -2.69 1.34
N GLU A 71 8.30 -3.26 1.50
CA GLU A 71 7.73 -4.23 0.57
C GLU A 71 7.59 -3.66 -0.84
N THR A 72 7.35 -2.36 -0.96
CA THR A 72 7.27 -1.69 -2.27
C THR A 72 8.60 -1.62 -3.00
N ARG A 73 9.72 -1.78 -2.29
CA ARG A 73 11.06 -1.86 -2.89
C ARG A 73 11.31 -3.20 -3.56
N LYS A 74 10.48 -4.23 -3.28
CA LYS A 74 10.54 -5.47 -4.03
C LYS A 74 10.10 -5.21 -5.47
N LYS A 75 10.92 -5.66 -6.41
CA LYS A 75 10.56 -5.62 -7.82
C LYS A 75 9.42 -6.60 -8.08
N THR A 76 8.42 -6.16 -8.85
CA THR A 76 7.38 -7.04 -9.35
C THR A 76 7.96 -7.97 -10.43
N LEU A 77 7.27 -9.08 -10.72
CA LEU A 77 7.69 -9.99 -11.81
C LEU A 77 7.75 -9.28 -13.17
N GLU A 78 6.86 -8.31 -13.39
CA GLU A 78 6.85 -7.46 -14.58
C GLU A 78 8.03 -6.49 -14.60
N GLU A 79 8.40 -5.88 -13.47
CA GLU A 79 9.60 -5.06 -13.35
C GLU A 79 10.86 -5.90 -13.65
N PHE A 80 10.94 -7.14 -13.17
CA PHE A 80 12.02 -8.08 -13.53
C PHE A 80 12.05 -8.42 -15.02
N PHE A 81 10.90 -8.63 -15.67
CA PHE A 81 10.82 -8.91 -17.11
C PHE A 81 11.34 -7.74 -17.96
N HIS A 82 10.95 -6.50 -17.62
CA HIS A 82 11.40 -5.31 -18.35
C HIS A 82 12.87 -4.95 -18.09
N GLU A 83 13.40 -5.33 -16.93
CA GLU A 83 14.81 -5.09 -16.57
C GLU A 83 15.74 -6.20 -17.08
N GLY A 84 15.18 -7.36 -17.42
CA GLY A 84 15.83 -8.41 -18.19
C GLY A 84 16.12 -7.95 -19.62
N LYS A 85 17.12 -7.08 -19.78
CA LYS A 85 17.77 -6.85 -21.08
C LYS A 85 18.37 -8.16 -21.61
N GLU A 86 18.62 -8.21 -22.92
CA GLU A 86 19.14 -9.37 -23.65
C GLU A 86 20.17 -10.18 -22.84
N VAL A 87 19.95 -11.49 -22.75
CA VAL A 87 21.00 -12.45 -22.36
C VAL A 87 22.13 -12.31 -23.36
N GLY A 88 23.17 -11.56 -22.99
CA GLY A 88 24.38 -11.42 -23.77
C GLY A 88 25.06 -12.78 -23.89
N TYR A 89 25.08 -13.34 -25.11
CA TYR A 89 26.14 -14.26 -25.47
C TYR A 89 27.42 -13.42 -25.65
N ALA A 90 28.44 -13.74 -24.85
CA ALA A 90 29.82 -13.37 -25.12
C ALA A 90 30.37 -14.22 -26.28
#